data_AF-A0A4X2L4Y2-F1
#
_entry.id   AF-A0A4X2L4Y2-F1
#
_cell.length_a   1.000
_cell.length_b   1.000
_cell.length_c   1.000
_cell.angle_alpha   90.00
_cell.angle_beta   90.00
_cell.angle_gamma   90.00
#
_symmetry.space_group_name_H-M   'P 1'
#
loop_
_entity.id
_entity.type
_entity.pdbx_description
1 polymer ?
#
loop_
_entity_poly.entity_id
_entity_poly.type
_entity_poly.pdbx_seq_one_letter_code
_entity_poly.pdbx_strand_id
1 'polypeptide(L)'
;MPSHWQCDPNFIIQALAICQWHLSYLAIFWILLPTFFYLVFTPFWPLPVLYTAWFVLDWKTPEQGGRRSTWVRNWHVWTKIQDYFPITLLKTKDLSPEHNYIMGVHPHGILTFGAFCNFCTEATGFSTVFPGITPHLATLSWFFKIPIIRDYLMAKGVCPVSQPCLDYLLSQRGSGNLVGIVIGGVGEALQSVPNSTSLIIRKRKGFVRTALQHGAHLVPTFTFGETEVYHQVLFPEDSRMYRFQCWFHSFWGFYFCVFYGRGFFQDFWGLLPLPKPIITVVGEPVMVPKMENPNQETVDKYHTLYMEALRKLFDEYKTQYGASKTQELLFL
;
A
#
# COMPACT_ATOMS: atom_id res chain seq x y z
N MET A 1 5.67 27.16 25.33
CA MET A 1 6.56 27.66 24.26
C MET A 1 6.28 26.83 23.01
N PRO A 2 6.08 27.43 21.83
CA PRO A 2 6.00 26.67 20.59
C PRO A 2 7.27 25.82 20.46
N SER A 3 7.11 24.54 20.19
CA SER A 3 8.21 23.60 20.02
C SER A 3 9.08 24.08 18.83
N HIS A 4 10.41 24.05 18.97
CA HIS A 4 11.39 24.67 18.06
C HIS A 4 11.23 24.26 16.58
N TRP A 5 10.55 23.15 16.30
CA TRP A 5 10.26 22.67 14.95
C TRP A 5 9.11 23.42 14.25
N GLN A 6 8.24 24.15 14.97
CA GLN A 6 7.04 24.81 14.38
C GLN A 6 7.39 25.86 13.31
N CYS A 7 8.61 26.38 13.34
CA CYS A 7 9.14 27.33 12.36
C CYS A 7 10.31 26.76 11.55
N ASP A 8 10.60 25.45 11.65
CA ASP A 8 11.64 24.82 10.84
C ASP A 8 11.15 24.72 9.38
N PRO A 9 11.77 25.44 8.43
CA PRO A 9 11.36 25.40 7.03
C PRO A 9 11.42 23.99 6.44
N ASN A 10 12.36 23.15 6.89
CA ASN A 10 12.48 21.78 6.39
C ASN A 10 11.27 20.94 6.80
N PHE A 11 10.86 21.03 8.06
CA PHE A 11 9.66 20.35 8.55
C PHE A 11 8.42 20.82 7.79
N ILE A 12 8.25 22.13 7.58
CA ILE A 12 7.09 22.68 6.85
C ILE A 12 7.05 22.15 5.42
N ILE A 13 8.18 22.13 4.71
CA ILE A 13 8.27 21.59 3.35
C ILE A 13 7.90 20.11 3.32
N GLN A 14 8.40 19.31 4.28
CA GLN A 14 8.06 17.90 4.41
C GLN A 14 6.57 17.67 4.71
N ALA A 15 6.00 18.46 5.63
CA ALA A 15 4.58 18.41 5.95
C ALA A 15 3.69 18.75 4.74
N LEU A 16 4.06 19.79 3.97
CA LEU A 16 3.38 20.15 2.72
C LEU A 16 3.50 19.04 1.66
N ALA A 17 4.65 18.36 1.58
CA ALA A 17 4.85 17.23 0.68
C ALA A 17 3.92 16.05 1.01
N ILE A 18 3.68 15.76 2.29
CA ILE A 18 2.69 14.74 2.70
C ILE A 18 1.27 15.15 2.31
N CYS A 19 0.94 16.43 2.51
CA CYS A 19 -0.34 16.95 2.10
C CYS A 19 -0.50 16.87 0.57
N GLN A 20 0.54 17.12 -0.22
CA GLN A 20 0.49 17.01 -1.68
C GLN A 20 -0.07 15.66 -2.13
N TRP A 21 0.32 14.55 -1.50
CA TRP A 21 -0.17 13.23 -1.90
C TRP A 21 -1.70 13.13 -1.74
N HIS A 22 -2.25 13.57 -0.62
CA HIS A 22 -3.69 13.54 -0.34
C HIS A 22 -4.46 14.58 -1.15
N LEU A 23 -3.93 15.81 -1.19
CA LEU A 23 -4.48 16.93 -1.96
C LEU A 23 -4.50 16.62 -3.45
N SER A 24 -3.57 15.82 -3.97
CA SER A 24 -3.61 15.41 -5.38
C SER A 24 -4.86 14.60 -5.71
N TYR A 25 -5.27 13.65 -4.86
CA TYR A 25 -6.51 12.90 -5.06
C TYR A 25 -7.75 13.77 -4.88
N LEU A 26 -7.74 14.66 -3.88
CA LEU A 26 -8.83 15.62 -3.68
C LEU A 26 -8.97 16.58 -4.87
N ALA A 27 -7.86 17.08 -5.41
CA ALA A 27 -7.85 17.93 -6.59
C ALA A 27 -8.33 17.16 -7.83
N ILE A 28 -7.90 15.90 -8.02
CA ILE A 28 -8.41 15.09 -9.12
C ILE A 28 -9.94 14.93 -8.99
N PHE A 29 -10.43 14.59 -7.81
CA PHE A 29 -11.85 14.29 -7.61
C PHE A 29 -12.75 15.53 -7.64
N TRP A 30 -12.37 16.61 -6.96
CA TRP A 30 -13.20 17.80 -6.78
C TRP A 30 -12.95 18.90 -7.80
N ILE A 31 -11.81 18.87 -8.51
CA ILE A 31 -11.46 19.90 -9.50
C ILE A 31 -11.40 19.26 -10.89
N LEU A 32 -10.45 18.34 -11.11
CA LEU A 32 -10.18 17.85 -12.47
C LEU A 32 -11.34 17.07 -13.08
N LEU A 33 -12.01 16.19 -12.32
CA LEU A 33 -13.16 15.45 -12.84
C LEU A 33 -14.35 16.37 -13.14
N PRO A 34 -14.82 17.26 -12.25
CA PRO A 34 -15.85 18.23 -12.58
C PRO A 34 -15.48 19.14 -13.75
N THR A 35 -14.24 19.63 -13.81
CA THR A 35 -13.75 20.41 -14.95
C THR A 35 -13.80 19.58 -16.24
N PHE A 36 -13.38 18.32 -16.21
CA PHE A 36 -13.45 17.42 -17.35
C PHE A 36 -14.88 17.27 -17.90
N PHE A 37 -15.86 17.09 -17.01
CA PHE A 37 -17.28 17.04 -17.40
C PHE A 37 -17.79 18.38 -17.92
N TYR A 38 -17.42 19.48 -17.26
CA TYR A 38 -17.79 20.83 -17.68
C TYR A 38 -17.28 21.15 -19.09
N LEU A 39 -16.03 20.77 -19.41
CA LEU A 39 -15.42 21.06 -20.72
C LEU A 39 -16.20 20.46 -21.89
N VAL A 40 -16.96 19.37 -21.69
CA VAL A 40 -17.84 18.77 -22.70
C VAL A 40 -18.89 19.77 -23.21
N PHE A 41 -19.28 20.74 -22.38
CA PHE A 41 -20.28 21.76 -22.71
C PHE A 41 -19.66 23.08 -23.21
N THR A 42 -18.37 23.08 -23.56
CA THR A 42 -17.62 24.26 -24.02
C THR A 42 -16.99 24.01 -25.40
N PRO A 43 -16.41 25.03 -26.07
CA PRO A 43 -15.61 24.81 -27.29
C PRO A 43 -14.41 23.86 -27.11
N PHE A 44 -14.01 23.57 -25.86
CA PHE A 44 -12.95 22.62 -25.53
C PHE A 44 -13.41 21.15 -25.42
N TRP A 45 -14.66 20.84 -25.77
CA TRP A 45 -15.22 19.49 -25.76
C TRP A 45 -14.39 18.42 -26.48
N PRO A 46 -13.58 18.71 -27.53
CA PRO A 46 -12.76 17.67 -28.14
C PRO A 46 -11.76 17.04 -27.16
N LEU A 47 -11.27 17.78 -26.16
CA LEU A 47 -10.32 17.27 -25.17
C LEU A 47 -10.88 16.10 -24.33
N PRO A 48 -12.01 16.26 -23.61
CA PRO A 48 -12.58 15.15 -22.85
C PRO A 48 -13.08 14.01 -23.75
N VAL A 49 -13.57 14.29 -24.96
CA VAL A 49 -14.00 13.22 -25.88
C VAL A 49 -12.82 12.38 -26.37
N LEU A 50 -11.73 13.01 -26.82
CA LEU A 50 -10.54 12.28 -27.26
C LEU A 50 -9.92 11.47 -26.12
N TYR A 51 -9.84 12.06 -24.92
CA TYR A 51 -9.39 11.34 -23.74
C TYR A 51 -10.32 10.16 -23.42
N THR A 52 -11.65 10.34 -23.50
CA THR A 52 -12.61 9.25 -23.22
C THR A 52 -12.50 8.13 -24.24
N ALA A 53 -12.34 8.46 -25.52
CA ALA A 53 -12.11 7.48 -26.58
C ALA A 53 -10.83 6.68 -26.30
N TRP A 54 -9.72 7.35 -26.01
CA TRP A 54 -8.48 6.70 -25.59
C TRP A 54 -8.69 5.84 -24.33
N PHE A 55 -9.41 6.35 -23.33
CA PHE A 55 -9.66 5.67 -22.07
C PHE A 55 -10.40 4.34 -22.24
N VAL A 56 -11.38 4.29 -23.17
CA VAL A 56 -12.12 3.09 -23.55
C VAL A 56 -11.24 2.11 -24.32
N LEU A 57 -10.46 2.58 -25.29
CA LEU A 57 -9.50 1.72 -26.02
C LEU A 57 -8.46 1.12 -25.07
N ASP A 58 -8.11 1.87 -24.03
CA ASP A 58 -7.11 1.51 -23.05
C ASP A 58 -7.65 0.78 -21.81
N TRP A 59 -8.93 0.36 -21.84
CA TRP A 59 -9.63 -0.12 -20.66
C TRP A 59 -8.93 -1.28 -19.92
N LYS A 60 -8.24 -2.17 -20.65
CA LYS A 60 -7.57 -3.36 -20.09
C LYS A 60 -6.17 -3.11 -19.54
N THR A 61 -5.57 -1.96 -19.81
CA THR A 61 -4.17 -1.69 -19.44
C THR A 61 -3.87 -1.82 -17.94
N PRO A 62 -4.75 -1.39 -17.00
CA PRO A 62 -4.54 -1.65 -15.58
C PRO A 62 -4.35 -3.14 -15.25
N GLU A 63 -5.12 -4.02 -15.90
CA GLU A 63 -5.05 -5.47 -15.71
C GLU A 63 -3.82 -6.10 -16.39
N GLN A 64 -3.14 -5.36 -17.27
CA GLN A 64 -1.91 -5.80 -17.92
C GLN A 64 -0.67 -5.16 -17.25
N GLY A 65 -0.80 -4.86 -15.96
CA GLY A 65 0.25 -4.31 -15.10
C GLY A 65 0.57 -2.84 -15.35
N GLY A 66 -0.32 -2.12 -16.03
CA GLY A 66 -0.34 -0.67 -16.12
C GLY A 66 0.87 -0.03 -16.80
N ARG A 67 0.95 1.30 -16.65
CA ARG A 67 1.98 2.17 -17.25
C ARG A 67 2.85 2.84 -16.20
N ARG A 68 3.81 2.09 -15.68
CA ARG A 68 4.79 2.59 -14.72
C ARG A 68 5.67 3.66 -15.36
N SER A 69 5.88 4.78 -14.67
CA SER A 69 6.69 5.90 -15.13
C SER A 69 7.89 6.10 -14.21
N THR A 70 9.09 5.90 -14.75
CA THR A 70 10.33 6.15 -13.99
C THR A 70 10.41 7.60 -13.52
N TRP A 71 9.95 8.56 -14.33
CA TRP A 71 9.95 9.98 -13.95
C TRP A 71 9.06 10.26 -12.74
N VAL A 72 7.81 9.76 -12.74
CA VAL A 72 6.89 9.96 -11.60
C VAL A 72 7.44 9.31 -10.34
N ARG A 73 8.01 8.11 -10.43
CA ARG A 73 8.59 7.40 -9.28
C ARG A 73 9.83 8.08 -8.68
N ASN A 74 10.50 8.95 -9.44
CA ASN A 74 11.67 9.71 -9.02
C ASN A 74 11.37 11.18 -8.67
N TRP A 75 10.09 11.58 -8.53
CA TRP A 75 9.79 12.94 -8.09
C TRP A 75 10.37 13.22 -6.70
N HIS A 76 11.01 14.40 -6.57
CA HIS A 76 11.67 14.81 -5.33
C HIS A 76 10.71 14.94 -4.13
N VAL A 77 9.41 15.12 -4.38
CA VAL A 77 8.40 15.16 -3.30
C VAL A 77 8.38 13.85 -2.49
N TRP A 78 8.71 12.70 -3.09
CA TRP A 78 8.74 11.42 -2.39
C TRP A 78 9.87 11.32 -1.38
N THR A 79 11.03 11.93 -1.64
CA THR A 79 12.12 11.97 -0.67
C THR A 79 11.73 12.81 0.54
N LYS A 80 10.90 13.84 0.36
CA LYS A 80 10.37 14.64 1.49
C LYS A 80 9.37 13.86 2.36
N ILE A 81 8.57 12.98 1.76
CA ILE A 81 7.73 12.06 2.52
C ILE A 81 8.60 11.06 3.30
N GLN A 82 9.65 10.53 2.67
CA GLN A 82 10.60 9.65 3.33
C GLN A 82 11.28 10.34 4.52
N ASP A 83 11.75 11.59 4.34
CA ASP A 83 12.44 12.38 5.38
C ASP A 83 11.54 12.73 6.56
N TYR A 84 10.22 12.87 6.35
CA TYR A 84 9.27 13.18 7.41
C TYR A 84 9.06 12.01 8.39
N PHE A 85 9.02 10.79 7.86
CA PHE A 85 8.76 9.55 8.59
C PHE A 85 10.01 8.68 8.80
N PRO A 86 11.22 9.23 8.65
CA PRO A 86 12.43 8.47 8.34
C PRO A 86 12.23 7.06 7.76
N ILE A 87 11.64 6.96 6.56
CA ILE A 87 11.26 5.65 5.98
C ILE A 87 12.50 4.86 5.54
N THR A 88 12.61 3.62 6.01
CA THR A 88 13.72 2.70 5.69
C THR A 88 13.22 1.37 5.14
N LEU A 89 13.89 0.88 4.09
CA LEU A 89 13.66 -0.44 3.50
C LEU A 89 14.86 -1.35 3.78
N LEU A 90 14.62 -2.46 4.46
CA LEU A 90 15.62 -3.45 4.81
C LEU A 90 15.31 -4.78 4.13
N LYS A 91 16.33 -5.41 3.53
CA LYS A 91 16.25 -6.77 3.00
C LYS A 91 17.02 -7.72 3.92
N THR A 92 16.44 -8.89 4.20
CA THR A 92 17.17 -9.97 4.89
C THR A 92 17.89 -10.90 3.93
N LYS A 93 17.42 -10.99 2.68
CA LYS A 93 17.98 -11.83 1.63
C LYS A 93 17.78 -11.19 0.25
N ASP A 94 18.66 -11.53 -0.68
CA ASP A 94 18.50 -11.17 -2.08
C ASP A 94 17.33 -11.94 -2.72
N LEU A 95 16.64 -11.25 -3.63
CA LEU A 95 15.60 -11.84 -4.49
C LEU A 95 16.17 -11.97 -5.90
N SER A 96 16.14 -13.19 -6.44
CA SER A 96 16.61 -13.46 -7.79
C SER A 96 15.64 -12.89 -8.83
N PRO A 97 16.11 -12.15 -9.85
CA PRO A 97 15.26 -11.69 -10.95
C PRO A 97 14.77 -12.82 -11.86
N GLU A 98 15.21 -14.05 -11.64
CA GLU A 98 14.75 -15.25 -12.36
C GLU A 98 13.38 -15.76 -11.86
N HIS A 99 12.91 -15.26 -10.71
CA HIS A 99 11.64 -15.67 -10.11
C HIS A 99 10.68 -14.48 -9.97
N ASN A 100 9.39 -14.81 -9.92
CA ASN A 100 8.34 -13.87 -9.56
C ASN A 100 7.97 -14.05 -8.08
N TYR A 101 7.46 -12.99 -7.46
CA TYR A 101 7.20 -12.95 -6.03
C TYR A 101 5.82 -12.36 -5.73
N ILE A 102 5.15 -12.93 -4.73
CA ILE A 102 4.02 -12.30 -4.07
C ILE A 102 4.48 -11.90 -2.66
N MET A 103 4.53 -10.60 -2.41
CA MET A 103 4.90 -10.04 -1.13
C MET A 103 3.63 -9.71 -0.33
N GLY A 104 3.48 -10.31 0.85
CA GLY A 104 2.44 -9.87 1.77
C GLY A 104 2.96 -8.73 2.63
N VAL A 105 2.33 -7.57 2.49
CA VAL A 105 2.69 -6.33 3.19
C VAL A 105 1.85 -6.21 4.45
N HIS A 106 2.52 -6.12 5.61
CA HIS A 106 1.88 -6.06 6.92
C HIS A 106 2.53 -4.99 7.81
N PRO A 107 1.78 -4.37 8.74
CA PRO A 107 0.33 -4.22 8.73
C PRO A 107 -0.12 -3.23 7.63
N HIS A 108 -1.42 -3.13 7.36
CA HIS A 108 -1.96 -2.10 6.45
C HIS A 108 -1.71 -0.67 6.96
N GLY A 109 -1.88 -0.40 8.25
CA GLY A 109 -1.96 0.98 8.74
C GLY A 109 -3.18 1.72 8.16
N ILE A 110 -3.28 3.04 8.35
CA ILE A 110 -4.40 3.81 7.78
C ILE A 110 -4.16 4.12 6.30
N LEU A 111 -2.96 4.59 5.96
CA LEU A 111 -2.62 5.11 4.61
C LEU A 111 -1.42 4.41 3.96
N THR A 112 -0.84 3.39 4.58
CA THR A 112 0.24 2.56 4.01
C THR A 112 1.46 3.37 3.52
N PHE A 113 1.94 4.35 4.31
CA PHE A 113 3.03 5.24 3.89
C PHE A 113 4.31 4.48 3.57
N GLY A 114 4.68 3.48 4.38
CA GLY A 114 5.84 2.64 4.15
C GLY A 114 5.73 1.87 2.84
N ALA A 115 4.61 1.18 2.62
CA ALA A 115 4.39 0.41 1.40
C ALA A 115 4.42 1.29 0.14
N PHE A 116 3.79 2.47 0.21
CA PHE A 116 3.82 3.41 -0.90
C PHE A 116 5.24 3.91 -1.19
N CYS A 117 5.94 4.41 -0.18
CA CYS A 117 7.27 4.96 -0.36
C CYS A 117 8.24 3.88 -0.90
N ASN A 118 8.18 2.68 -0.33
CA ASN A 118 9.09 1.58 -0.67
C ASN A 118 8.81 0.93 -2.02
N PHE A 119 7.54 0.74 -2.39
CA PHE A 119 7.19 -0.08 -3.56
C PHE A 119 6.67 0.74 -4.75
N CYS A 120 6.17 1.96 -4.50
CA CYS A 120 5.62 2.82 -5.54
C CYS A 120 6.56 3.93 -5.97
N THR A 121 7.66 4.19 -5.25
CA THR A 121 8.61 5.27 -5.57
C THR A 121 10.05 4.75 -5.55
N GLU A 122 11.03 5.60 -5.86
CA GLU A 122 12.45 5.33 -5.68
C GLU A 122 13.04 6.05 -4.44
N ALA A 123 12.21 6.64 -3.57
CA ALA A 123 12.69 7.42 -2.44
C ALA A 123 13.59 6.61 -1.48
N THR A 124 13.27 5.33 -1.25
CA THR A 124 14.11 4.43 -0.44
C THR A 124 15.08 3.58 -1.28
N GLY A 125 15.23 3.90 -2.57
CA GLY A 125 16.18 3.23 -3.46
C GLY A 125 15.85 1.76 -3.73
N PHE A 126 14.56 1.41 -3.90
CA PHE A 126 14.13 0.02 -4.12
C PHE A 126 14.94 -0.69 -5.21
N SER A 127 15.19 -0.02 -6.34
CA SER A 127 15.94 -0.60 -7.45
C SER A 127 17.40 -0.94 -7.12
N THR A 128 17.99 -0.25 -6.14
CA THR A 128 19.32 -0.55 -5.59
C THR A 128 19.27 -1.69 -4.58
N VAL A 129 18.24 -1.72 -3.73
CA VAL A 129 18.05 -2.77 -2.71
C VAL A 129 17.74 -4.12 -3.38
N PHE A 130 16.87 -4.15 -4.38
CA PHE A 130 16.46 -5.34 -5.12
C PHE A 130 16.74 -5.17 -6.63
N PRO A 131 18.01 -5.31 -7.05
CA PRO A 131 18.38 -5.13 -8.46
C PRO A 131 17.68 -6.16 -9.35
N GLY A 132 17.12 -5.69 -10.47
CA GLY A 132 16.39 -6.53 -11.42
C GLY A 132 14.96 -6.89 -11.00
N ILE A 133 14.49 -6.47 -9.82
CA ILE A 133 13.11 -6.68 -9.38
C ILE A 133 12.24 -5.47 -9.71
N THR A 134 11.08 -5.71 -10.30
CA THR A 134 10.06 -4.69 -10.58
C THR A 134 8.92 -4.79 -9.57
N PRO A 135 8.77 -3.82 -8.65
CA PRO A 135 7.71 -3.82 -7.67
C PRO A 135 6.38 -3.31 -8.26
N HIS A 136 5.30 -3.96 -7.87
CA HIS A 136 3.92 -3.60 -8.15
C HIS A 136 3.12 -3.67 -6.86
N LEU A 137 2.59 -2.53 -6.38
CA LEU A 137 1.69 -2.54 -5.21
C LEU A 137 0.25 -2.72 -5.69
N ALA A 138 -0.43 -3.75 -5.21
CA ALA A 138 -1.81 -4.04 -5.56
C ALA A 138 -2.79 -3.31 -4.63
N THR A 139 -3.77 -2.61 -5.20
CA THR A 139 -4.83 -1.91 -4.46
C THR A 139 -6.20 -2.14 -5.08
N LEU A 140 -7.25 -1.60 -4.46
CA LEU A 140 -8.63 -1.79 -4.85
C LEU A 140 -8.86 -1.48 -6.34
N SER A 141 -9.39 -2.46 -7.09
CA SER A 141 -9.61 -2.38 -8.55
C SER A 141 -10.55 -1.25 -8.97
N TRP A 142 -11.41 -0.76 -8.08
CA TRP A 142 -12.35 0.31 -8.36
C TRP A 142 -11.66 1.63 -8.74
N PHE A 143 -10.50 1.94 -8.14
CA PHE A 143 -9.76 3.16 -8.48
C PHE A 143 -9.32 3.21 -9.95
N PHE A 144 -9.13 2.03 -10.57
CA PHE A 144 -8.71 1.94 -11.97
C PHE A 144 -9.84 2.16 -12.98
N LYS A 145 -11.09 2.31 -12.51
CA LYS A 145 -12.25 2.68 -13.32
C LYS A 145 -12.46 4.20 -13.39
N ILE A 146 -11.72 4.98 -12.61
CA ILE A 146 -11.88 6.44 -12.54
C ILE A 146 -10.83 7.10 -13.44
N PRO A 147 -11.26 7.95 -14.41
CA PRO A 147 -10.34 8.75 -15.22
C PRO A 147 -9.31 9.51 -14.39
N ILE A 148 -8.09 9.67 -14.89
CA ILE A 148 -6.99 10.42 -14.28
C ILE A 148 -6.43 9.75 -13.00
N ILE A 149 -7.29 9.30 -12.08
CA ILE A 149 -6.88 8.55 -10.89
C ILE A 149 -6.15 7.27 -11.30
N ARG A 150 -6.72 6.49 -12.23
CA ARG A 150 -6.10 5.24 -12.71
C ARG A 150 -4.70 5.49 -13.28
N ASP A 151 -4.52 6.58 -14.02
CA ASP A 151 -3.26 6.88 -14.72
C ASP A 151 -2.20 7.34 -13.73
N TYR A 152 -2.61 8.13 -12.73
CA TYR A 152 -1.73 8.54 -11.63
C TYR A 152 -1.28 7.35 -10.77
N LEU A 153 -2.16 6.38 -10.50
CA LEU A 153 -1.82 5.14 -9.80
C LEU A 153 -0.85 4.28 -10.63
N MET A 154 -1.19 4.03 -11.89
CA MET A 154 -0.36 3.23 -12.80
C MET A 154 1.04 3.85 -12.99
N ALA A 155 1.14 5.18 -13.07
CA ALA A 155 2.43 5.87 -13.19
C ALA A 155 3.39 5.55 -12.03
N LYS A 156 2.84 5.29 -10.84
CA LYS A 156 3.61 4.90 -9.64
C LYS A 156 3.86 3.39 -9.56
N GLY A 157 3.41 2.61 -10.55
CA GLY A 157 3.52 1.15 -10.57
C GLY A 157 2.44 0.42 -9.77
N VAL A 158 1.42 1.13 -9.29
CA VAL A 158 0.28 0.53 -8.58
C VAL A 158 -0.62 -0.19 -9.57
N CYS A 159 -1.09 -1.38 -9.21
CA CYS A 159 -1.96 -2.22 -10.03
C CYS A 159 -3.26 -2.61 -9.28
N PRO A 160 -4.30 -3.07 -9.99
CA PRO A 160 -5.49 -3.60 -9.35
C PRO A 160 -5.20 -4.95 -8.68
N VAL A 161 -5.73 -5.15 -7.47
CA VAL A 161 -5.77 -6.45 -6.79
C VAL A 161 -6.86 -7.33 -7.40
N SER A 162 -6.70 -7.69 -8.67
CA SER A 162 -7.61 -8.57 -9.41
C SER A 162 -6.87 -9.79 -9.94
N GLN A 163 -7.56 -10.94 -10.00
CA GLN A 163 -6.97 -12.17 -10.52
C GLN A 163 -6.38 -12.01 -11.93
N PRO A 164 -7.06 -11.36 -12.91
CA PRO A 164 -6.47 -11.13 -14.24
C PRO A 164 -5.15 -10.37 -14.20
N CYS A 165 -5.02 -9.38 -13.30
CA CYS A 165 -3.80 -8.60 -13.15
C CYS A 165 -2.67 -9.41 -12.54
N LEU A 166 -2.95 -10.15 -11.46
CA LEU A 166 -1.98 -11.04 -10.84
C LEU A 166 -1.51 -12.11 -11.82
N ASP A 167 -2.44 -12.71 -12.58
CA ASP A 167 -2.11 -13.71 -13.60
C ASP A 167 -1.20 -13.12 -14.66
N TYR A 168 -1.51 -11.93 -15.18
CA TYR A 168 -0.68 -11.27 -16.19
C TYR A 168 0.74 -10.97 -15.66
N LEU A 169 0.83 -10.35 -14.48
CA LEU A 169 2.11 -9.97 -13.87
C LEU A 169 3.00 -11.17 -13.55
N LEU A 170 2.41 -12.28 -13.09
CA LEU A 170 3.16 -13.44 -12.62
C LEU A 170 3.44 -14.48 -13.72
N SER A 171 2.82 -14.35 -14.90
CA SER A 171 3.01 -15.29 -16.03
C SER A 171 3.45 -14.62 -17.33
N GLN A 172 2.76 -13.58 -17.79
CA GLN A 172 2.96 -13.02 -19.13
C GLN A 172 4.01 -11.90 -19.17
N ARG A 173 4.29 -11.26 -18.03
CA ARG A 173 5.24 -10.15 -17.92
C ARG A 173 6.70 -10.58 -17.66
N GLY A 174 7.01 -11.87 -17.85
CA GLY A 174 8.35 -12.43 -17.59
C GLY A 174 8.64 -12.63 -16.10
N SER A 175 9.92 -12.77 -15.77
CA SER A 175 10.42 -12.95 -14.40
C SER A 175 10.81 -11.62 -13.74
N GLY A 176 11.11 -11.65 -12.43
CA GLY A 176 11.54 -10.48 -11.68
C GLY A 176 10.40 -9.54 -11.25
N ASN A 177 9.15 -9.96 -11.39
CA ASN A 177 8.00 -9.19 -10.93
C ASN A 177 7.72 -9.50 -9.44
N LEU A 178 7.58 -8.44 -8.63
CA LEU A 178 7.21 -8.54 -7.23
C LEU A 178 5.88 -7.83 -7.00
N VAL A 179 4.84 -8.59 -6.69
CA VAL A 179 3.51 -8.05 -6.42
C VAL A 179 3.28 -7.95 -4.92
N GLY A 180 3.30 -6.73 -4.39
CA GLY A 180 2.95 -6.41 -3.01
C GLY A 180 1.45 -6.39 -2.82
N ILE A 181 0.92 -7.17 -1.89
CA ILE A 181 -0.49 -7.22 -1.52
C ILE A 181 -0.61 -6.93 -0.03
N VAL A 182 -1.41 -5.94 0.33
CA VAL A 182 -1.73 -5.68 1.74
C VAL A 182 -2.82 -6.67 2.19
N ILE A 183 -2.42 -7.77 2.80
CA ILE A 183 -3.24 -8.99 2.95
C ILE A 183 -4.47 -8.77 3.84
N GLY A 184 -4.32 -8.06 4.96
CA GLY A 184 -5.46 -7.78 5.83
C GLY A 184 -6.43 -6.75 5.26
N GLY A 185 -6.01 -6.01 4.24
CA GLY A 185 -6.83 -5.02 3.55
C GLY A 185 -7.48 -4.02 4.51
N VAL A 186 -8.71 -3.63 4.18
CA VAL A 186 -9.45 -2.61 4.93
C VAL A 186 -9.81 -3.08 6.36
N GLY A 187 -9.83 -4.39 6.61
CA GLY A 187 -10.09 -4.92 7.95
C GLY A 187 -8.97 -4.56 8.94
N GLU A 188 -7.71 -4.63 8.50
CA GLU A 188 -6.58 -4.21 9.33
C GLU A 188 -6.55 -2.68 9.48
N ALA A 189 -6.93 -1.93 8.44
CA ALA A 189 -6.99 -0.47 8.51
C ALA A 189 -7.99 0.04 9.56
N LEU A 190 -9.04 -0.73 9.88
CA LEU A 190 -9.98 -0.42 10.95
C LEU A 190 -9.43 -0.64 12.37
N GLN A 191 -8.38 -1.45 12.49
CA GLN A 191 -7.75 -1.84 13.75
C GLN A 191 -6.31 -1.34 13.83
N SER A 192 -5.99 -0.29 13.06
CA SER A 192 -4.69 0.38 13.01
C SER A 192 -4.52 1.31 14.22
N VAL A 193 -4.49 0.71 15.41
CA VAL A 193 -4.16 1.40 16.64
C VAL A 193 -2.66 1.26 16.96
N PRO A 194 -2.04 2.27 17.60
CA PRO A 194 -0.64 2.20 17.99
C PRO A 194 -0.35 0.95 18.83
N ASN A 195 0.83 0.35 18.64
CA ASN A 195 1.29 -0.90 19.27
C ASN A 195 0.44 -2.14 18.95
N SER A 196 -0.54 -2.04 18.04
CA SER A 196 -1.25 -3.21 17.54
C SER A 196 -0.31 -4.11 16.73
N THR A 197 -0.36 -5.41 17.04
CA THR A 197 0.36 -6.48 16.34
C THR A 197 -0.59 -7.57 15.87
N SER A 198 -1.85 -7.20 15.68
CA SER A 198 -2.90 -8.07 15.16
C SER A 198 -2.97 -7.93 13.64
N LEU A 199 -2.78 -9.04 12.93
CA LEU A 199 -2.85 -9.10 11.47
C LEU A 199 -3.99 -10.01 11.02
N ILE A 200 -4.83 -9.55 10.10
CA ILE A 200 -5.96 -10.31 9.56
C ILE A 200 -5.45 -11.14 8.37
N ILE A 201 -4.95 -12.33 8.68
CA ILE A 201 -4.35 -13.23 7.68
C ILE A 201 -4.87 -14.65 7.76
N ARG A 202 -5.37 -15.13 8.90
CA ARG A 202 -5.65 -16.56 9.14
C ARG A 202 -6.60 -17.17 8.11
N LYS A 203 -7.59 -16.38 7.67
CA LYS A 203 -8.59 -16.79 6.65
C LYS A 203 -8.24 -16.31 5.23
N ARG A 204 -7.19 -15.49 5.04
CA ARG A 204 -6.84 -14.83 3.77
C ARG A 204 -5.86 -15.67 2.96
N LYS A 205 -6.30 -16.82 2.44
CA LYS A 205 -5.42 -17.77 1.75
C LYS A 205 -5.30 -17.56 0.23
N GLY A 206 -6.00 -16.56 -0.32
CA GLY A 206 -6.05 -16.30 -1.76
C GLY A 206 -4.68 -16.03 -2.38
N PHE A 207 -3.85 -15.21 -1.72
CA PHE A 207 -2.52 -14.87 -2.21
C PHE A 207 -1.60 -16.11 -2.29
N VAL A 208 -1.68 -17.03 -1.34
CA VAL A 208 -0.94 -18.31 -1.36
C VAL A 208 -1.39 -19.19 -2.52
N ARG A 209 -2.70 -19.26 -2.76
CA ARG A 209 -3.25 -19.98 -3.91
C ARG A 209 -2.70 -19.42 -5.23
N THR A 210 -2.73 -18.09 -5.40
CA THR A 210 -2.18 -17.42 -6.59
C THR A 210 -0.66 -17.67 -6.71
N ALA A 211 0.08 -17.63 -5.61
CA ALA A 211 1.51 -17.92 -5.59
C ALA A 211 1.81 -19.34 -6.11
N LEU A 212 1.07 -20.34 -5.61
CA LEU A 212 1.20 -21.73 -6.06
C LEU A 212 0.83 -21.90 -7.53
N GLN A 213 -0.23 -21.24 -8.01
CA GLN A 213 -0.65 -21.31 -9.41
C GLN A 213 0.44 -20.83 -10.39
N HIS A 214 1.18 -19.80 -10.01
CA HIS A 214 2.20 -19.19 -10.85
C HIS A 214 3.63 -19.64 -10.54
N GLY A 215 3.84 -20.37 -9.43
CA GLY A 215 5.18 -20.65 -8.91
C GLY A 215 5.88 -19.40 -8.38
N ALA A 216 5.12 -18.37 -7.99
CA ALA A 216 5.64 -17.12 -7.46
C ALA A 216 5.93 -17.26 -5.96
N HIS A 217 7.18 -17.04 -5.55
CA HIS A 217 7.59 -17.24 -4.16
C HIS A 217 6.95 -16.22 -3.22
N LEU A 218 6.61 -16.66 -2.01
CA LEU A 218 5.93 -15.83 -1.03
C LEU A 218 6.95 -15.06 -0.19
N VAL A 219 6.86 -13.74 -0.14
CA VAL A 219 7.78 -12.89 0.62
C VAL A 219 7.06 -12.31 1.85
N PRO A 220 7.40 -12.73 3.08
CA PRO A 220 6.88 -12.10 4.28
C PRO A 220 7.50 -10.72 4.46
N THR A 221 6.70 -9.70 4.75
CA THR A 221 7.20 -8.33 4.94
C THR A 221 6.44 -7.67 6.08
N PHE A 222 7.18 -7.08 7.01
CA PHE A 222 6.61 -6.39 8.17
C PHE A 222 7.11 -4.95 8.25
N THR A 223 6.22 -4.02 8.53
CA THR A 223 6.51 -2.59 8.62
C THR A 223 6.25 -2.08 10.04
N PHE A 224 7.33 -1.82 10.78
CA PHE A 224 7.29 -1.22 12.11
C PHE A 224 6.99 0.27 12.01
N GLY A 225 6.23 0.81 12.97
CA GLY A 225 5.82 2.22 13.03
C GLY A 225 4.63 2.63 12.16
N GLU A 226 4.22 1.79 11.18
CA GLU A 226 3.13 2.12 10.24
C GLU A 226 1.78 2.40 10.94
N THR A 227 1.46 1.71 12.02
CA THR A 227 0.22 1.92 12.80
C THR A 227 0.32 3.07 13.80
N GLU A 228 1.49 3.68 13.94
CA GLU A 228 1.75 4.70 14.95
C GLU A 228 1.67 6.13 14.43
N VAL A 229 1.60 6.32 13.12
CA VAL A 229 1.61 7.64 12.47
C VAL A 229 0.29 8.39 12.59
N TYR A 230 -0.76 7.74 13.09
CA TYR A 230 -2.06 8.34 13.37
C TYR A 230 -2.67 7.75 14.64
N HIS A 231 -3.53 8.55 15.28
CA HIS A 231 -4.47 8.08 16.28
C HIS A 231 -5.79 7.74 15.60
N GLN A 232 -6.14 6.45 15.58
CA GLN A 232 -7.42 5.99 15.09
C GLN A 232 -8.48 5.99 16.19
N VAL A 233 -9.67 6.48 15.87
CA VAL A 233 -10.84 6.39 16.75
C VAL A 233 -11.55 5.06 16.46
N LEU A 234 -11.55 4.18 17.45
CA LEU A 234 -12.33 2.94 17.41
C LEU A 234 -13.73 3.19 17.98
N PHE A 235 -14.74 2.70 17.27
CA PHE A 235 -16.13 2.81 17.70
C PHE A 235 -16.59 1.46 18.27
N PRO A 236 -17.19 1.44 19.49
CA PRO A 236 -17.78 0.24 20.05
C PRO A 236 -18.84 -0.37 19.12
N GLU A 237 -18.97 -1.71 19.12
CA GLU A 237 -19.84 -2.42 18.17
C GLU A 237 -21.33 -2.06 18.32
N ASP A 238 -21.75 -1.65 19.51
CA ASP A 238 -23.11 -1.20 19.84
C ASP A 238 -23.39 0.27 19.43
N SER A 239 -22.33 1.03 19.10
CA SER A 239 -22.43 2.45 18.79
C SER A 239 -23.16 2.72 17.47
N ARG A 240 -23.75 3.92 17.35
CA ARG A 240 -24.37 4.38 16.09
C ARG A 240 -23.33 4.56 14.99
N MET A 241 -22.11 4.99 15.36
CA MET A 241 -21.05 5.23 14.39
C MET A 241 -20.49 3.92 13.82
N TYR A 242 -20.33 2.87 14.63
CA TYR A 242 -19.96 1.55 14.14
C TYR A 242 -20.98 1.00 13.13
N ARG A 243 -22.27 1.11 13.45
CA ARG A 243 -23.36 0.74 12.51
C ARG A 243 -23.29 1.54 11.20
N PHE A 244 -22.99 2.83 11.28
CA PHE A 244 -22.76 3.66 10.09
C PHE A 244 -21.54 3.19 9.28
N GLN A 245 -20.41 2.88 9.92
CA GLN A 245 -19.22 2.35 9.25
C GLN A 245 -19.52 1.04 8.52
N CYS A 246 -20.26 0.12 9.16
CA CYS A 246 -20.68 -1.14 8.54
C CYS A 246 -21.60 -0.92 7.34
N TRP A 247 -22.57 -0.02 7.45
CA TRP A 247 -23.44 0.36 6.33
C TRP A 247 -22.65 0.98 5.18
N PHE A 248 -21.75 1.92 5.49
CA PHE A 248 -20.90 2.59 4.51
C PHE A 248 -20.00 1.58 3.77
N HIS A 249 -19.38 0.65 4.51
CA HIS A 249 -18.57 -0.42 3.93
C HIS A 249 -19.38 -1.35 3.02
N SER A 250 -20.61 -1.70 3.41
CA SER A 250 -21.50 -2.52 2.57
C SER A 250 -21.78 -1.87 1.20
N PHE A 251 -21.86 -0.53 1.16
CA PHE A 251 -22.14 0.20 -0.07
C PHE A 251 -20.88 0.50 -0.90
N TRP A 252 -19.79 0.94 -0.27
CA TRP A 252 -18.60 1.43 -0.95
C TRP A 252 -17.43 0.44 -1.02
N GLY A 253 -17.47 -0.65 -0.24
CA GLY A 253 -16.41 -1.66 -0.18
C GLY A 253 -15.14 -1.22 0.57
N PHE A 254 -15.17 -0.07 1.25
CA PHE A 254 -14.12 0.38 2.17
C PHE A 254 -14.76 1.06 3.39
N TYR A 255 -14.02 1.13 4.50
CA TYR A 255 -14.51 1.68 5.75
C TYR A 255 -14.24 3.17 5.86
N PHE A 256 -15.18 3.88 6.48
CA PHE A 256 -14.99 5.26 6.90
C PHE A 256 -14.15 5.30 8.18
N CYS A 257 -12.84 5.43 8.06
CA CYS A 257 -11.95 5.55 9.23
C CYS A 257 -11.93 6.98 9.75
N VAL A 258 -12.14 7.14 11.06
CA VAL A 258 -11.94 8.42 11.75
C VAL A 258 -10.59 8.38 12.46
N PHE A 259 -9.71 9.31 12.09
CA PHE A 259 -8.37 9.38 12.63
C PHE A 259 -7.89 10.83 12.71
N TYR A 260 -6.90 11.07 13.55
CA TYR A 260 -6.25 12.36 13.69
C TYR A 260 -4.76 12.15 13.99
N GLY A 261 -3.95 13.13 13.66
CA GLY A 261 -2.56 13.22 14.10
C GLY A 261 -2.35 14.60 14.70
N ARG A 262 -1.42 15.34 14.13
CA ARG A 262 -1.01 16.68 14.56
C ARG A 262 -1.47 17.75 13.57
N GLY A 263 -1.38 19.00 13.98
CA GLY A 263 -1.51 20.15 13.10
C GLY A 263 -0.15 20.54 12.49
N PHE A 264 -0.20 21.51 11.57
CA PHE A 264 1.02 22.12 10.99
C PHE A 264 1.84 22.88 12.04
N PHE A 265 1.17 23.56 12.96
CA PHE A 265 1.80 24.43 13.97
C PHE A 265 1.45 24.00 15.40
N GLN A 266 0.80 22.85 15.60
CA GLN A 266 0.41 22.35 16.92
C GLN A 266 0.49 20.83 16.99
N ASP A 267 0.89 20.28 18.14
CA ASP A 267 1.13 18.84 18.31
C ASP A 267 -0.11 18.03 18.72
N PHE A 268 -1.20 18.67 19.17
CA PHE A 268 -2.27 17.95 19.86
C PHE A 268 -3.42 17.47 18.98
N TRP A 269 -3.66 18.08 17.80
CA TRP A 269 -4.75 17.67 16.91
C TRP A 269 -4.64 18.23 15.48
N GLY A 270 -4.90 17.39 14.48
CA GLY A 270 -5.03 17.76 13.06
C GLY A 270 -5.02 16.56 12.12
N LEU A 271 -4.89 16.78 10.82
CA LEU A 271 -4.86 15.74 9.78
C LEU A 271 -3.44 15.34 9.35
N LEU A 272 -2.42 16.08 9.78
CA LEU A 272 -1.03 15.77 9.48
C LEU A 272 -0.62 14.55 10.34
N PRO A 273 0.05 13.55 9.77
CA PRO A 273 0.48 12.38 10.53
C PRO A 273 1.57 12.72 11.54
N LEU A 274 1.77 11.87 12.54
CA LEU A 274 2.87 12.00 13.49
C LEU A 274 4.20 11.63 12.81
N PRO A 275 5.28 12.43 12.98
CA PRO A 275 6.58 12.18 12.34
C PRO A 275 7.33 11.08 13.09
N LYS A 276 6.88 9.84 12.91
CA LYS A 276 7.48 8.65 13.51
C LYS A 276 8.22 7.82 12.46
N PRO A 277 9.34 7.17 12.82
CA PRO A 277 10.05 6.25 11.94
C PRO A 277 9.14 5.13 11.39
N ILE A 278 9.26 4.83 10.10
CA ILE A 278 8.62 3.67 9.46
C ILE A 278 9.70 2.76 8.88
N ILE A 279 9.79 1.54 9.37
CA ILE A 279 10.83 0.58 8.97
C ILE A 279 10.18 -0.66 8.38
N THR A 280 10.35 -0.86 7.07
CA THR A 280 9.89 -2.08 6.38
C THR A 280 11.03 -3.09 6.29
N VAL A 281 10.82 -4.26 6.88
CA VAL A 281 11.73 -5.40 6.77
C VAL A 281 11.14 -6.43 5.80
N VAL A 282 11.86 -6.70 4.73
CA VAL A 282 11.54 -7.72 3.72
C VAL A 282 12.27 -9.00 4.09
N GLY A 283 11.50 -10.03 4.45
CA GLY A 283 12.00 -11.32 4.89
C GLY A 283 12.43 -12.25 3.77
N GLU A 284 12.92 -13.42 4.17
CA GLU A 284 13.36 -14.47 3.25
C GLU A 284 12.15 -15.08 2.51
N PRO A 285 12.24 -15.30 1.18
CA PRO A 285 11.15 -15.91 0.42
C PRO A 285 10.88 -17.36 0.83
N VAL A 286 9.60 -17.67 1.08
CA VAL A 286 9.10 -19.03 1.16
C VAL A 286 8.92 -19.54 -0.26
N MET A 287 9.80 -20.46 -0.66
CA MET A 287 9.76 -21.08 -1.98
C MET A 287 8.51 -21.95 -2.13
N VAL A 288 7.85 -21.83 -3.28
CA VAL A 288 6.64 -22.58 -3.59
C VAL A 288 6.78 -23.23 -4.97
N PRO A 289 6.24 -24.45 -5.18
CA PRO A 289 6.17 -25.07 -6.49
C PRO A 289 5.07 -24.42 -7.33
N LYS A 290 5.21 -24.50 -8.65
CA LYS A 290 4.12 -24.19 -9.58
C LYS A 290 3.14 -25.35 -9.65
N MET A 291 1.86 -25.11 -9.39
CA MET A 291 0.77 -26.08 -9.45
C MET A 291 -0.50 -25.41 -9.97
N GLU A 292 -1.01 -25.84 -11.12
CA GLU A 292 -2.17 -25.22 -11.77
C GLU A 292 -3.43 -25.24 -10.91
N ASN A 293 -3.67 -26.36 -10.21
CA ASN A 293 -4.86 -26.57 -9.36
C ASN A 293 -4.43 -27.00 -7.94
N PRO A 294 -3.92 -26.07 -7.10
CA PRO A 294 -3.46 -26.42 -5.77
C PRO A 294 -4.66 -26.78 -4.88
N ASN A 295 -4.61 -27.96 -4.26
CA ASN A 295 -5.64 -28.40 -3.32
C ASN A 295 -5.59 -27.58 -2.00
N GLN A 296 -6.66 -27.62 -1.22
CA GLN A 296 -6.77 -26.80 -0.01
C GLN A 296 -5.72 -27.16 1.05
N GLU A 297 -5.36 -28.43 1.18
CA GLU A 297 -4.34 -28.91 2.12
C GLU A 297 -2.97 -28.29 1.82
N THR A 298 -2.59 -28.24 0.53
CA THR A 298 -1.32 -27.65 0.11
C THR A 298 -1.31 -26.14 0.31
N VAL A 299 -2.42 -25.47 -0.02
CA VAL A 299 -2.59 -24.04 0.27
C VAL A 299 -2.43 -23.77 1.77
N ASP A 300 -3.03 -24.61 2.62
CA ASP A 300 -2.97 -24.49 4.08
C ASP A 300 -1.54 -24.70 4.60
N LYS A 301 -0.83 -25.70 4.08
CA LYS A 301 0.58 -25.94 4.40
C LYS A 301 1.45 -24.72 4.13
N TYR A 302 1.40 -24.18 2.91
CA TYR A 302 2.23 -23.02 2.54
C TYR A 302 1.79 -21.73 3.25
N HIS A 303 0.49 -21.60 3.55
CA HIS A 303 -0.01 -20.50 4.36
C HIS A 303 0.55 -20.56 5.79
N THR A 304 0.60 -21.73 6.42
CA THR A 304 1.23 -21.93 7.72
C THR A 304 2.72 -21.58 7.68
N LEU A 305 3.46 -22.08 6.67
CA LEU A 305 4.88 -21.74 6.50
C LEU A 305 5.10 -20.22 6.34
N TYR A 306 4.24 -19.55 5.59
CA TYR A 306 4.28 -18.10 5.44
C TYR A 306 4.06 -17.37 6.76
N MET A 307 3.04 -17.79 7.54
CA MET A 307 2.75 -17.19 8.85
C MET A 307 3.87 -17.42 9.86
N GLU A 308 4.49 -18.60 9.85
CA GLU A 308 5.67 -18.91 10.68
C GLU A 308 6.87 -18.04 10.30
N ALA A 309 7.14 -17.87 9.00
CA ALA A 309 8.20 -17.01 8.51
C ALA A 309 7.95 -15.53 8.88
N LEU A 310 6.71 -15.06 8.77
CA LEU A 310 6.32 -13.70 9.17
C LEU A 310 6.47 -13.47 10.69
N ARG A 311 6.07 -14.43 11.52
CA ARG A 311 6.25 -14.36 12.97
C ARG A 311 7.73 -14.35 13.35
N LYS A 312 8.54 -15.24 12.73
CA LYS A 312 9.99 -15.25 12.93
C LYS A 312 10.61 -13.91 12.58
N LEU A 313 10.24 -13.34 11.43
CA LEU A 313 10.71 -12.02 10.99
C LEU A 313 10.34 -10.92 12.00
N PHE A 314 9.10 -10.92 12.49
CA PHE A 314 8.69 -9.98 13.52
C PHE A 314 9.50 -10.15 14.81
N ASP A 315 9.63 -11.38 15.32
CA ASP A 315 10.34 -11.67 16.58
C ASP A 315 11.82 -11.30 16.55
N GLU A 316 12.46 -11.41 15.38
CA GLU A 316 13.87 -11.05 15.19
C GLU A 316 14.11 -9.54 15.29
N TYR A 317 13.19 -8.72 14.74
CA TYR A 317 13.39 -7.28 14.61
C TYR A 317 12.57 -6.43 15.60
N LYS A 318 11.59 -7.00 16.32
CA LYS A 318 10.65 -6.25 17.16
C LYS A 318 11.32 -5.37 18.22
N THR A 319 12.34 -5.89 18.91
CA THR A 319 13.03 -5.15 19.97
C THR A 319 13.90 -4.02 19.43
N GLN A 320 14.46 -4.19 18.23
CA GLN A 320 15.26 -3.16 17.57
C GLN A 320 14.41 -1.95 17.16
N TYR A 321 13.14 -2.17 16.79
CA TYR A 321 12.24 -1.14 16.28
C TYR A 321 11.08 -0.79 17.22
N GLY A 322 11.33 -0.89 18.54
CA GLY A 322 10.48 -0.26 19.57
C GLY A 322 9.36 -1.13 20.13
N ALA A 323 9.17 -2.35 19.66
CA ALA A 323 8.21 -3.29 20.26
C ALA A 323 8.83 -4.06 21.44
N SER A 324 7.99 -4.41 22.42
CA SER A 324 8.45 -5.14 23.61
C SER A 324 8.92 -6.56 23.26
N LYS A 325 9.90 -7.08 24.00
CA LYS A 325 10.33 -8.49 23.90
C LYS A 325 9.17 -9.47 24.11
N THR A 326 8.21 -9.11 24.98
CA THR A 326 7.01 -9.92 25.30
C THR A 326 5.86 -9.70 24.32
N GLN A 327 5.98 -8.76 23.37
CA GLN A 327 4.95 -8.51 22.40
C GLN A 327 4.92 -9.63 21.37
N GLU A 328 3.74 -10.18 21.10
CA GLU A 328 3.53 -11.30 20.18
C GLU A 328 2.74 -10.85 18.96
N LEU A 329 3.07 -11.44 17.80
CA LEU A 329 2.32 -11.23 16.58
C LEU A 329 1.06 -12.11 16.58
N LEU A 330 -0.12 -11.48 16.62
CA LEU A 330 -1.40 -12.16 16.66
C LEU A 330 -1.98 -12.26 15.25
N PHE A 331 -2.25 -13.48 14.81
CA PHE A 331 -2.90 -13.71 13.52
C PHE A 331 -4.40 -13.92 13.70
N LEU A 332 -5.23 -13.07 13.10
CA LEU A 332 -6.70 -13.10 13.15
C LEU A 332 -7.31 -13.74 11.89
#